data_AF-A0A533RWS0-F1
#
_entry.id   AF-A0A533RWS0-F1
#
_cell.length_a   1.000
_cell.length_b   1.000
_cell.length_c   1.000
_cell.angle_alpha   90.00
_cell.angle_beta   90.00
_cell.angle_gamma   90.00
#
_symmetry.space_group_name_H-M   'P 1'
#
loop_
_entity.id
_entity.type
_entity.pdbx_description
1 polymer ?
#
loop_
_entity_poly.entity_id
_entity_poly.type
_entity_poly.pdbx_seq_one_letter_code
_entity_poly.pdbx_strand_id
1 'polypeptide(L)'
;MAGTPDTPRPRYGRRIAVVIAVFVLAALVVPVFAMLQPRYYERYPSLDARMDNWRASTHAKVPCSGCHVDPGPLGFARFSVKAIPAFYSQLILGPKSQNLFEVPDQQACRKCHTTYRRVSSNGDLLIPHRAHVVVLKLNCAVCHQNLVHSKNTRGYNKPEMRMCLATCHDGTKASNKCVDCHTRKQVPDGHRSKDWLETHSAMAEKVDCGRCHAFTPDYCSDCHAKRPASHKANWKQGHAAAAKARGTKGCLVCHGGARFCKECHD
;
A
#
# COMPACT_ATOMS: atom_id res chain seq x y z
N MET A 1 3.89 40.74 -76.78
CA MET A 1 4.61 39.84 -75.85
C MET A 1 4.71 40.56 -74.51
N ALA A 2 3.82 40.27 -73.57
CA ALA A 2 3.84 40.85 -72.23
C ALA A 2 4.34 39.79 -71.25
N GLY A 3 5.52 40.00 -70.68
CA GLY A 3 6.06 39.15 -69.62
C GLY A 3 5.28 39.34 -68.33
N THR A 4 4.81 38.25 -67.73
CA THR A 4 4.18 38.27 -66.42
C THR A 4 5.24 38.52 -65.34
N PRO A 5 4.97 39.40 -64.35
CA PRO A 5 5.92 39.69 -63.28
C PRO A 5 6.00 38.49 -62.31
N ASP A 6 7.22 38.02 -62.10
CA ASP A 6 7.53 36.97 -61.12
C ASP A 6 7.35 37.56 -59.71
N THR A 7 6.23 37.24 -59.06
CA THR A 7 5.97 37.69 -57.69
C THR A 7 6.82 36.87 -56.72
N PRO A 8 7.66 37.49 -55.88
CA PRO A 8 8.54 36.76 -54.98
C PRO A 8 7.70 35.99 -53.96
N ARG A 9 7.70 34.66 -54.07
CA ARG A 9 7.05 33.76 -53.09
C ARG A 9 7.50 34.15 -51.67
N PRO A 10 6.58 34.42 -50.72
CA PRO A 10 6.95 34.99 -49.42
C PRO A 10 7.73 33.96 -48.60
N ARG A 11 9.06 34.07 -48.64
CA ARG A 11 9.99 33.22 -47.85
C ARG A 11 9.69 33.27 -46.35
N TYR A 12 9.05 34.34 -45.87
CA TYR A 12 8.57 34.50 -44.49
C TYR A 12 7.44 33.55 -44.11
N GLY A 13 6.46 33.31 -44.98
CA GLY A 13 5.34 32.40 -44.69
C GLY A 13 5.81 30.96 -44.49
N ARG A 14 6.79 30.52 -45.30
CA ARG A 14 7.43 29.20 -45.15
C ARG A 14 8.22 29.09 -43.83
N ARG A 15 8.90 30.14 -43.40
CA ARG A 15 9.64 30.16 -42.12
C ARG A 15 8.69 30.09 -40.92
N ILE A 16 7.60 30.85 -40.94
CA ILE A 16 6.57 30.82 -39.88
C ILE A 16 5.92 29.44 -39.78
N ALA A 17 5.55 28.84 -40.92
CA ALA A 17 4.96 27.51 -40.96
C ALA A 17 5.90 26.44 -40.37
N VAL A 18 7.20 26.50 -40.69
CA VAL A 18 8.20 25.59 -40.11
C VAL A 18 8.31 25.77 -38.61
N VAL A 19 8.35 27.02 -38.12
CA VAL A 19 8.42 27.30 -36.68
C VAL A 19 7.20 26.74 -35.95
N ILE A 20 5.99 26.99 -36.45
CA ILE A 20 4.76 26.45 -35.87
C ILE A 20 4.80 24.91 -35.85
N ALA A 21 5.21 24.28 -36.96
CA ALA A 21 5.31 22.83 -37.04
C ALA A 21 6.30 22.26 -36.00
N VAL A 22 7.45 22.91 -35.79
CA VAL A 22 8.43 22.54 -34.77
C VAL A 22 7.86 22.70 -33.36
N PHE A 23 7.15 23.81 -33.07
CA PHE A 23 6.51 24.03 -31.78
C PHE A 23 5.42 22.98 -31.49
N VAL A 24 4.58 22.66 -32.47
CA VAL A 24 3.55 21.63 -32.34
C VAL A 24 4.20 20.27 -32.11
N LEU A 25 5.24 19.94 -32.87
CA LEU A 25 5.97 18.69 -32.67
C LEU A 25 6.59 18.61 -31.26
N ALA A 26 7.22 19.69 -30.79
CA ALA A 26 7.77 19.75 -29.45
C ALA A 26 6.69 19.61 -28.38
N ALA A 27 5.53 20.26 -28.55
CA ALA A 27 4.39 20.15 -27.65
C ALA A 27 3.79 18.73 -27.59
N LEU A 28 3.98 17.91 -28.62
CA LEU A 28 3.53 16.51 -28.62
C LEU A 28 4.61 15.54 -28.10
N VAL A 29 5.87 15.79 -28.45
CA VAL A 29 6.99 14.88 -28.17
C VAL A 29 7.53 15.07 -26.76
N VAL A 30 7.78 16.32 -26.33
CA VAL A 30 8.40 16.62 -25.03
C VAL A 30 7.60 16.04 -23.86
N PRO A 31 6.26 16.15 -23.80
CA PRO A 31 5.47 15.54 -22.73
C PRO A 31 5.73 14.05 -22.53
N VAL A 32 5.77 13.29 -23.62
CA VAL A 32 5.90 11.83 -23.62
C VAL A 32 7.26 11.43 -23.03
N PHE A 33 8.34 12.05 -23.50
CA PHE A 33 9.68 11.75 -23.00
C PHE A 33 9.92 12.29 -21.59
N ALA A 34 9.42 13.49 -21.28
CA ALA A 34 9.58 14.10 -19.97
C ALA A 34 8.94 13.24 -18.88
N MET A 35 7.70 12.77 -19.08
CA MET A 35 7.04 11.90 -18.09
C MET A 35 7.75 10.56 -17.88
N LEU A 36 8.57 10.11 -18.82
CA LEU A 36 9.36 8.89 -18.66
C LEU A 36 10.69 9.10 -17.92
N GLN A 37 10.99 10.34 -17.51
CA GLN A 37 12.18 10.68 -16.73
C GLN A 37 11.83 10.91 -15.25
N PRO A 38 12.63 10.37 -14.30
CA PRO A 38 12.39 10.59 -12.87
C PRO A 38 12.47 12.08 -12.50
N ARG A 39 13.38 12.83 -13.14
CA ARG A 39 13.57 14.29 -12.94
C ARG A 39 12.30 15.12 -13.17
N TYR A 40 11.39 14.64 -14.01
CA TYR A 40 10.12 15.32 -14.22
C TYR A 40 9.24 15.32 -12.96
N TYR A 41 9.29 14.24 -12.18
CA TYR A 41 8.48 14.09 -10.97
C TYR A 41 9.15 14.66 -9.72
N GLU A 42 10.48 14.74 -9.69
CA GLU A 42 11.27 15.32 -8.58
C GLU A 42 10.92 16.79 -8.30
N ARG A 43 10.41 17.53 -9.30
CA ARG A 43 9.93 18.91 -9.11
C ARG A 43 8.69 19.01 -8.22
N TYR A 44 7.97 17.90 -8.01
CA TYR A 44 6.76 17.86 -7.20
C TYR A 44 7.10 17.26 -5.83
N PRO A 45 6.96 18.02 -4.73
CA PRO A 45 7.26 17.52 -3.38
C PRO A 45 6.52 16.24 -3.00
N SER A 46 5.30 16.06 -3.51
CA SER A 46 4.49 14.85 -3.26
C SER A 46 4.98 13.59 -3.99
N LEU A 47 5.85 13.73 -4.99
CA LEU A 47 6.34 12.63 -5.82
C LEU A 47 7.86 12.41 -5.72
N ASP A 48 8.59 13.39 -5.21
CA ASP A 48 10.05 13.34 -5.07
C ASP A 48 10.51 12.09 -4.30
N ALA A 49 9.94 11.87 -3.11
CA ALA A 49 10.22 10.68 -2.31
C ALA A 49 9.90 9.35 -3.03
N ARG A 50 8.97 9.34 -4.00
CA ARG A 50 8.68 8.14 -4.79
C ARG A 50 9.81 7.82 -5.77
N MET A 51 10.51 8.83 -6.28
CA MET A 51 11.66 8.66 -7.18
C MET A 51 12.88 8.19 -6.40
N ASP A 52 13.10 8.71 -5.19
CA ASP A 52 14.14 8.22 -4.30
C ASP A 52 13.91 6.77 -3.89
N ASN A 53 12.66 6.39 -3.62
CA ASN A 53 12.31 5.00 -3.36
C ASN A 53 12.63 4.10 -4.57
N TRP A 54 12.37 4.56 -5.80
CA TRP A 54 12.68 3.78 -6.99
C TRP A 54 14.19 3.60 -7.16
N ARG A 55 14.98 4.66 -6.96
CA ARG A 55 16.45 4.66 -7.00
C ARG A 55 17.07 3.73 -5.95
N ALA A 56 16.47 3.64 -4.77
CA ALA A 56 16.93 2.77 -3.69
C ALA A 56 16.42 1.31 -3.82
N SER A 57 15.50 1.04 -4.74
CA SER A 57 14.91 -0.28 -4.92
C SER A 57 15.80 -1.21 -5.76
N THR A 58 15.50 -2.52 -5.73
CA THR A 58 16.14 -3.50 -6.61
C THR A 58 15.82 -3.29 -8.10
N HIS A 59 14.88 -2.39 -8.43
CA HIS A 59 14.44 -2.08 -9.79
C HIS A 59 14.96 -0.73 -10.30
N ALA A 60 15.93 -0.11 -9.61
CA ALA A 60 16.53 1.17 -10.01
C ALA A 60 17.16 1.15 -11.43
N LYS A 61 17.48 -0.04 -11.95
CA LYS A 61 18.00 -0.23 -13.32
C LYS A 61 16.90 -0.41 -14.38
N VAL A 62 15.63 -0.49 -13.98
CA VAL A 62 14.50 -0.66 -14.90
C VAL A 62 13.90 0.71 -15.19
N PRO A 63 13.94 1.20 -16.45
CA PRO A 63 13.38 2.50 -16.79
C PRO A 63 11.86 2.51 -16.59
N CYS A 64 11.28 3.71 -16.42
CA CYS A 64 9.83 3.86 -16.19
C CYS A 64 8.99 3.16 -17.28
N SER A 65 9.41 3.26 -18.54
CA SER A 65 8.77 2.58 -19.67
C SER A 65 8.85 1.05 -19.61
N GLY A 66 9.86 0.49 -18.93
CA GLY A 66 10.00 -0.95 -18.75
C GLY A 66 8.80 -1.56 -18.02
N CYS A 67 8.20 -0.79 -17.10
CA CYS A 67 7.05 -1.20 -16.31
C CYS A 67 5.73 -0.56 -16.76
N HIS A 68 5.72 0.74 -17.02
CA HIS A 68 4.48 1.52 -17.24
C HIS A 68 4.08 1.65 -18.72
N VAL A 69 4.88 1.13 -19.65
CA VAL A 69 4.59 1.17 -21.08
C VAL A 69 4.57 -0.25 -21.66
N ASP A 70 3.48 -0.57 -22.35
CA ASP A 70 3.34 -1.82 -23.08
C ASP A 70 4.40 -1.92 -24.18
N PRO A 71 4.95 -3.12 -24.44
CA PRO A 71 5.99 -3.28 -25.45
C PRO A 71 5.48 -3.00 -26.87
N GLY A 72 6.40 -2.53 -27.72
CA GLY A 72 6.16 -2.31 -29.15
C GLY A 72 5.52 -0.95 -29.49
N PRO A 73 5.40 -0.63 -30.79
CA PRO A 73 4.96 0.69 -31.24
C PRO A 73 3.53 1.04 -30.80
N LEU A 74 2.64 0.06 -30.77
CA LEU A 74 1.25 0.28 -30.37
C LEU A 74 1.12 0.61 -28.87
N GLY A 75 1.92 -0.03 -28.02
CA GLY A 75 1.97 0.27 -26.58
C GLY A 75 2.47 1.69 -26.32
N PHE A 76 3.53 2.09 -27.02
CA PHE A 76 4.04 3.46 -26.96
C PHE A 76 3.03 4.50 -27.47
N ALA A 77 2.30 4.19 -28.55
CA ALA A 77 1.26 5.08 -29.07
C ALA A 77 0.12 5.26 -28.06
N ARG A 78 -0.37 4.17 -27.45
CA ARG A 78 -1.39 4.23 -26.38
C ARG A 78 -0.93 5.04 -25.18
N PHE A 79 0.32 4.85 -24.76
CA PHE A 79 0.92 5.65 -23.69
C PHE A 79 0.94 7.13 -24.07
N SER A 80 1.40 7.47 -25.28
CA SER A 80 1.53 8.85 -25.76
C SER A 80 0.19 9.59 -25.75
N VAL A 81 -0.90 8.94 -26.19
CA VAL A 81 -2.26 9.50 -26.17
C VAL A 81 -2.70 9.90 -24.77
N LYS A 82 -2.33 9.14 -23.74
CA LYS A 82 -2.65 9.45 -22.33
C LYS A 82 -1.65 10.43 -21.71
N ALA A 83 -0.36 10.30 -22.05
CA ALA A 83 0.73 11.07 -21.45
C ALA A 83 0.64 12.56 -21.78
N ILE A 84 0.34 12.93 -23.03
CA ILE A 84 0.28 14.33 -23.45
C ILE A 84 -0.74 15.15 -22.62
N PRO A 85 -2.04 14.79 -22.55
CA PRO A 85 -2.99 15.54 -21.72
C PRO A 85 -2.67 15.45 -20.23
N ALA A 86 -2.14 14.32 -19.76
CA ALA A 86 -1.73 14.15 -18.36
C ALA A 86 -0.59 15.11 -17.97
N PHE A 87 0.43 15.26 -18.82
CA PHE A 87 1.54 16.18 -18.61
C PHE A 87 1.08 17.62 -18.43
N TYR A 88 0.23 18.10 -19.35
CA TYR A 88 -0.31 19.46 -19.28
C TYR A 88 -1.24 19.65 -18.08
N SER A 89 -2.07 18.64 -17.78
CA SER A 89 -2.90 18.61 -16.58
C SER A 89 -2.05 18.72 -15.31
N GLN A 90 -0.92 18.02 -15.21
CA GLN A 90 -0.02 18.11 -14.07
C GLN A 90 0.67 19.47 -13.93
N LEU A 91 0.97 20.15 -15.04
CA LEU A 91 1.55 21.49 -15.01
C LEU A 91 0.55 22.53 -14.48
N ILE A 92 -0.73 22.41 -14.84
CA ILE A 92 -1.77 23.40 -14.51
C ILE A 92 -2.42 23.09 -13.16
N LEU A 93 -2.76 21.82 -12.90
CA LEU A 93 -3.57 21.38 -11.76
C LEU A 93 -2.78 20.61 -10.70
N GLY A 94 -1.49 20.35 -10.95
CA GLY A 94 -0.66 19.49 -10.12
C GLY A 94 -0.91 17.99 -10.32
N PRO A 95 -0.07 17.14 -9.71
CA PRO A 95 -0.19 15.69 -9.81
C PRO A 95 -1.36 15.15 -9.00
N LYS A 96 -2.18 14.32 -9.63
CA LYS A 96 -3.32 13.60 -9.06
C LYS A 96 -3.31 12.17 -9.58
N SER A 97 -3.92 11.22 -8.85
CA SER A 97 -3.96 9.81 -9.27
C SER A 97 -4.46 9.61 -10.70
N GLN A 98 -5.42 10.42 -11.16
CA GLN A 98 -6.00 10.37 -12.50
C GLN A 98 -5.09 10.86 -13.64
N ASN A 99 -4.05 11.63 -13.34
CA ASN A 99 -3.09 12.15 -14.33
C ASN A 99 -1.69 11.59 -14.14
N LEU A 100 -1.53 10.54 -13.31
CA LEU A 100 -0.29 9.81 -13.14
C LEU A 100 -0.31 8.50 -13.93
N PHE A 101 0.82 7.79 -13.92
CA PHE A 101 0.91 6.50 -14.56
C PHE A 101 -0.05 5.49 -13.94
N GLU A 102 -0.68 4.71 -14.80
CA GLU A 102 -1.45 3.55 -14.39
C GLU A 102 -0.53 2.53 -13.71
N VAL A 103 -1.10 1.78 -12.77
CA VAL A 103 -0.40 0.67 -12.13
C VAL A 103 -0.05 -0.36 -13.20
N PRO A 104 1.22 -0.81 -13.30
CA PRO A 104 1.62 -1.81 -14.28
C PRO A 104 0.78 -3.07 -14.21
N ASP A 105 0.51 -3.63 -15.38
CA ASP A 105 -0.15 -4.92 -15.46
C ASP A 105 0.83 -6.08 -15.14
N GLN A 106 0.27 -7.27 -15.01
CA GLN A 106 1.05 -8.48 -14.76
C GLN A 106 2.00 -8.87 -15.92
N GLN A 107 1.80 -8.36 -17.14
CA GLN A 107 2.70 -8.62 -18.28
C GLN A 107 4.01 -7.87 -18.08
N ALA A 108 3.98 -6.64 -17.55
CA ALA A 108 5.19 -5.89 -17.20
C ALA A 108 6.12 -6.68 -16.28
N CYS A 109 5.57 -7.34 -15.25
CA CYS A 109 6.33 -8.16 -14.32
C CYS A 109 6.86 -9.44 -14.98
N ARG A 110 6.05 -10.07 -15.85
CA ARG A 110 6.40 -11.35 -16.50
C ARG A 110 7.47 -11.25 -17.58
N LYS A 111 7.89 -10.05 -17.96
CA LYS A 111 9.09 -9.83 -18.78
C LYS A 111 10.33 -10.44 -18.10
N CYS A 112 10.37 -10.45 -16.77
CA CYS A 112 11.50 -10.97 -15.99
C CYS A 112 11.11 -12.02 -14.92
N HIS A 113 9.87 -12.03 -14.44
CA HIS A 113 9.43 -12.92 -13.36
C HIS A 113 8.50 -14.05 -13.84
N THR A 114 8.68 -15.25 -13.29
CA THR A 114 7.79 -16.39 -13.54
C THR A 114 6.81 -16.60 -12.38
N THR A 115 5.64 -17.18 -12.67
CA THR A 115 4.53 -17.36 -11.70
C THR A 115 4.59 -18.68 -10.91
N TYR A 116 5.64 -19.48 -11.08
CA TYR A 116 5.74 -20.84 -10.54
C TYR A 116 6.35 -20.91 -9.14
N ARG A 117 5.80 -20.16 -8.17
CA ARG A 117 6.16 -20.31 -6.75
C ARG A 117 4.99 -20.87 -5.94
N ARG A 118 5.15 -22.10 -5.43
CA ARG A 118 4.19 -22.77 -4.52
C ARG A 118 4.38 -22.39 -3.05
N VAL A 119 5.58 -21.96 -2.67
CA VAL A 119 5.92 -21.52 -1.31
C VAL A 119 6.54 -20.12 -1.38
N SER A 120 6.19 -19.27 -0.42
CA SER A 120 6.86 -17.98 -0.25
C SER A 120 8.19 -18.18 0.50
N SER A 121 9.14 -17.26 0.33
CA SER A 121 10.55 -17.41 0.72
C SER A 121 10.79 -17.80 2.20
N ASN A 122 9.81 -17.51 3.06
CA ASN A 122 9.82 -17.91 4.46
C ASN A 122 8.89 -19.11 4.60
N GLY A 123 9.44 -20.31 4.68
CA GLY A 123 8.73 -21.61 4.61
C GLY A 123 7.60 -21.88 5.63
N ASP A 124 7.20 -20.88 6.43
CA ASP A 124 5.95 -20.91 7.18
C ASP A 124 4.72 -20.52 6.35
N LEU A 125 4.89 -19.62 5.37
CA LEU A 125 3.79 -18.98 4.67
C LEU A 125 3.52 -19.62 3.30
N LEU A 126 2.34 -20.22 3.18
CA LEU A 126 1.83 -20.88 1.97
C LEU A 126 0.96 -19.91 1.18
N ILE A 127 1.51 -19.39 0.09
CA ILE A 127 0.77 -18.55 -0.87
C ILE A 127 0.83 -19.21 -2.24
N PRO A 128 -0.23 -19.91 -2.66
CA PRO A 128 -0.26 -20.52 -3.99
C PRO A 128 -0.47 -19.44 -5.07
N HIS A 129 0.62 -18.96 -5.67
CA HIS A 129 0.57 -17.89 -6.68
C HIS A 129 -0.30 -18.26 -7.89
N ARG A 130 -0.35 -19.55 -8.27
CA ARG A 130 -1.23 -20.02 -9.35
C ARG A 130 -2.71 -19.76 -9.03
N ALA A 131 -3.15 -20.02 -7.82
CA ALA A 131 -4.54 -19.78 -7.43
C ALA A 131 -4.87 -18.29 -7.57
N HIS A 132 -4.00 -17.42 -7.04
CA HIS A 132 -4.23 -15.98 -7.06
C HIS A 132 -4.09 -15.36 -8.46
N VAL A 133 -3.02 -15.65 -9.19
CA VAL A 133 -2.68 -14.96 -10.44
C VAL A 133 -3.28 -15.64 -11.67
N VAL A 134 -3.34 -16.98 -11.69
CA VAL A 134 -3.78 -17.72 -12.88
C VAL A 134 -5.25 -18.07 -12.81
N VAL A 135 -5.76 -18.53 -11.66
CA VAL A 135 -7.17 -18.92 -11.50
C VAL A 135 -8.02 -17.69 -11.23
N LEU A 136 -7.69 -16.90 -10.19
CA LEU A 136 -8.43 -15.70 -9.80
C LEU A 136 -8.07 -14.45 -10.62
N LYS A 137 -7.10 -14.56 -11.55
CA LYS A 137 -6.67 -13.47 -12.45
C LYS A 137 -6.26 -12.17 -11.73
N LEU A 138 -5.77 -12.27 -10.49
CA LEU A 138 -5.30 -11.12 -9.74
C LEU A 138 -3.98 -10.60 -10.33
N ASN A 139 -3.93 -9.28 -10.56
CA ASN A 139 -2.71 -8.60 -10.97
C ASN A 139 -1.67 -8.65 -9.83
N CYS A 140 -0.39 -8.85 -10.16
CA CYS A 140 0.73 -8.85 -9.24
C CYS A 140 0.74 -7.64 -8.29
N ALA A 141 0.40 -6.45 -8.81
CA ALA A 141 0.40 -5.21 -8.03
C ALA A 141 -0.72 -5.12 -6.98
N VAL A 142 -1.73 -6.00 -7.03
CA VAL A 142 -2.78 -6.09 -5.98
C VAL A 142 -2.14 -6.41 -4.65
N CYS A 143 -1.21 -7.38 -4.63
CA CYS A 143 -0.50 -7.78 -3.43
C CYS A 143 0.82 -7.01 -3.27
N HIS A 144 1.55 -6.80 -4.35
CA HIS A 144 2.85 -6.11 -4.35
C HIS A 144 2.69 -4.61 -4.59
N GLN A 145 1.88 -3.97 -3.75
CA GLN A 145 1.53 -2.55 -3.86
C GLN A 145 2.76 -1.64 -3.69
N ASN A 146 2.82 -0.57 -4.48
CA ASN A 146 3.89 0.45 -4.44
C ASN A 146 5.33 -0.12 -4.45
N LEU A 147 5.52 -1.29 -5.06
CA LEU A 147 6.77 -2.05 -5.30
C LEU A 147 8.04 -1.18 -5.19
N VAL A 148 8.15 -0.16 -6.05
CA VAL A 148 9.33 0.72 -6.13
C VAL A 148 9.07 2.14 -5.62
N HIS A 149 7.85 2.50 -5.25
CA HIS A 149 7.46 3.89 -4.98
C HIS A 149 7.28 4.19 -3.50
N SER A 150 7.18 3.18 -2.65
CA SER A 150 7.25 3.34 -1.20
C SER A 150 7.73 2.06 -0.53
N LYS A 151 8.27 2.21 0.68
CA LYS A 151 8.48 1.08 1.60
C LYS A 151 7.25 0.92 2.47
N ASN A 152 6.96 -0.32 2.87
CA ASN A 152 6.07 -0.61 3.98
C ASN A 152 6.88 -1.14 5.19
N THR A 153 6.20 -1.60 6.25
CA THR A 153 6.87 -2.13 7.46
C THR A 153 7.74 -3.36 7.19
N ARG A 154 7.53 -4.03 6.03
CA ARG A 154 8.29 -5.19 5.57
C ARG A 154 9.33 -4.85 4.50
N GLY A 155 9.50 -3.56 4.17
CA GLY A 155 10.41 -3.06 3.15
C GLY A 155 9.74 -2.88 1.79
N TYR A 156 10.50 -3.05 0.70
CA TYR A 156 9.94 -3.06 -0.65
C TYR A 156 9.32 -4.41 -0.98
N ASN A 157 8.27 -4.40 -1.81
CA ASN A 157 7.79 -5.57 -2.55
C ASN A 157 7.20 -6.70 -1.69
N LYS A 158 7.04 -6.53 -0.38
CA LYS A 158 6.52 -7.57 0.51
C LYS A 158 5.09 -7.23 0.94
N PRO A 159 4.10 -8.05 0.58
CA PRO A 159 2.74 -7.86 1.06
C PRO A 159 2.67 -7.90 2.59
N GLU A 160 1.90 -7.01 3.19
CA GLU A 160 1.55 -7.08 4.60
C GLU A 160 0.36 -8.03 4.79
N MET A 161 0.36 -8.84 5.85
CA MET A 161 -0.74 -9.78 6.15
C MET A 161 -2.09 -9.05 6.27
N ARG A 162 -2.08 -7.82 6.82
CA ARG A 162 -3.29 -6.98 6.93
C ARG A 162 -3.98 -6.80 5.58
N MET A 163 -3.23 -6.64 4.49
CA MET A 163 -3.81 -6.50 3.16
C MET A 163 -4.54 -7.78 2.72
N CYS A 164 -3.97 -8.96 2.99
CA CYS A 164 -4.61 -10.24 2.69
C CYS A 164 -5.97 -10.36 3.40
N LEU A 165 -5.98 -10.09 4.72
CA LEU A 165 -7.16 -10.24 5.56
C LEU A 165 -8.23 -9.15 5.32
N ALA A 166 -7.81 -7.90 5.11
CA ALA A 166 -8.74 -6.79 4.89
C ALA A 166 -9.38 -6.80 3.49
N THR A 167 -8.72 -7.44 2.51
CA THR A 167 -9.18 -7.42 1.12
C THR A 167 -9.99 -8.67 0.77
N CYS A 168 -9.52 -9.86 1.18
CA CYS A 168 -10.08 -11.13 0.72
C CYS A 168 -10.23 -12.19 1.82
N HIS A 169 -9.24 -12.36 2.70
CA HIS A 169 -9.24 -13.40 3.74
C HIS A 169 -9.91 -12.90 5.02
N ASP A 170 -11.20 -12.57 4.93
CA ASP A 170 -12.00 -11.99 6.02
C ASP A 170 -12.83 -13.03 6.81
N GLY A 171 -12.81 -14.30 6.38
CA GLY A 171 -13.61 -15.39 6.94
C GLY A 171 -14.95 -15.59 6.22
N THR A 172 -15.34 -14.69 5.33
CA THR A 172 -16.55 -14.77 4.50
C THR A 172 -16.21 -15.04 3.03
N LYS A 173 -15.31 -14.25 2.42
CA LYS A 173 -14.88 -14.39 1.02
C LYS A 173 -13.81 -15.47 0.86
N ALA A 174 -12.89 -15.55 1.81
CA ALA A 174 -11.88 -16.58 1.92
C ALA A 174 -11.54 -16.80 3.39
N SER A 175 -10.98 -17.97 3.71
CA SER A 175 -10.66 -18.31 5.09
C SER A 175 -9.66 -17.33 5.70
N ASN A 176 -9.94 -16.88 6.92
CA ASN A 176 -9.04 -16.08 7.74
C ASN A 176 -8.33 -16.92 8.83
N LYS A 177 -8.47 -18.25 8.80
CA LYS A 177 -7.79 -19.13 9.74
C LYS A 177 -6.30 -19.06 9.48
N CYS A 178 -5.54 -18.73 10.51
CA CYS A 178 -4.10 -18.55 10.42
C CYS A 178 -3.41 -19.75 9.74
N VAL A 179 -3.85 -20.96 10.08
CA VAL A 179 -3.26 -22.22 9.60
C VAL A 179 -3.50 -22.51 8.12
N ASP A 180 -4.45 -21.84 7.48
CA ASP A 180 -4.72 -22.02 6.06
C ASP A 180 -3.67 -21.29 5.20
N CYS A 181 -2.93 -20.35 5.80
CA CYS A 181 -1.78 -19.69 5.19
C CYS A 181 -0.47 -19.99 5.92
N HIS A 182 -0.49 -20.26 7.22
CA HIS A 182 0.69 -20.48 8.04
C HIS A 182 0.81 -21.91 8.54
N THR A 183 1.91 -22.57 8.25
CA THR A 183 2.16 -23.95 8.71
C THR A 183 2.39 -24.08 10.22
N ARG A 184 2.78 -23.00 10.91
CA ARG A 184 3.24 -23.03 12.33
C ARG A 184 2.63 -21.94 13.21
N LYS A 185 1.52 -21.31 12.81
CA LYS A 185 0.87 -20.22 13.57
C LYS A 185 -0.52 -20.63 14.06
N GLN A 186 -0.54 -21.53 15.03
CA GLN A 186 -1.79 -21.94 15.68
C GLN A 186 -2.16 -20.96 16.80
N VAL A 187 -3.45 -20.81 17.06
CA VAL A 187 -3.96 -20.01 18.18
C VAL A 187 -3.62 -20.76 19.48
N PRO A 188 -2.88 -20.18 20.42
CA PRO A 188 -2.55 -20.87 21.67
C PRO A 188 -3.78 -21.15 22.55
N ASP A 189 -3.79 -22.28 23.26
CA ASP A 189 -4.96 -22.78 24.00
C ASP A 189 -5.57 -21.76 24.98
N GLY A 190 -4.73 -20.98 25.67
CA GLY A 190 -5.17 -19.95 26.61
C GLY A 190 -5.92 -18.76 25.98
N HIS A 191 -5.92 -18.61 24.66
CA HIS A 191 -6.57 -17.48 23.97
C HIS A 191 -8.10 -17.52 24.03
N ARG A 192 -8.69 -18.66 24.41
CA ARG A 192 -10.14 -18.83 24.55
C ARG A 192 -10.60 -18.90 26.01
N SER A 193 -9.71 -18.56 26.94
CA SER A 193 -10.03 -18.56 28.37
C SER A 193 -11.14 -17.56 28.68
N LYS A 194 -12.11 -17.97 29.51
CA LYS A 194 -13.15 -17.07 30.04
C LYS A 194 -12.54 -15.99 30.94
N ASP A 195 -11.41 -16.28 31.56
CA ASP A 195 -10.64 -15.36 32.41
C ASP A 195 -9.52 -14.69 31.61
N TRP A 196 -9.87 -14.18 30.41
CA TRP A 196 -8.90 -13.60 29.47
C TRP A 196 -8.06 -12.49 30.10
N LEU A 197 -8.64 -11.57 30.89
CA LEU A 197 -7.88 -10.46 31.47
C LEU A 197 -6.76 -10.92 32.42
N GLU A 198 -7.00 -11.98 33.19
CA GLU A 198 -6.00 -12.59 34.08
C GLU A 198 -4.96 -13.39 33.29
N THR A 199 -5.43 -14.19 32.33
CA THR A 199 -4.56 -15.02 31.50
C THR A 199 -3.65 -14.16 30.62
N HIS A 200 -4.22 -13.12 30.02
CA HIS A 200 -3.54 -12.15 29.17
C HIS A 200 -2.47 -11.39 29.95
N SER A 201 -2.81 -10.83 31.12
CA SER A 201 -1.84 -10.08 31.93
C SER A 201 -0.67 -10.95 32.38
N ALA A 202 -0.93 -12.20 32.78
CA ALA A 202 0.11 -13.15 33.17
C ALA A 202 1.02 -13.60 32.02
N MET A 203 0.53 -13.53 30.77
CA MET A 203 1.24 -13.96 29.57
C MET A 203 1.88 -12.82 28.78
N ALA A 204 1.48 -11.57 29.02
CA ALA A 204 1.92 -10.39 28.27
C ALA A 204 3.45 -10.20 28.28
N GLU A 205 4.12 -10.60 29.36
CA GLU A 205 5.59 -10.55 29.50
C GLU A 205 6.29 -11.82 29.02
N LYS A 206 5.54 -12.92 28.85
CA LYS A 206 6.07 -14.26 28.55
C LYS A 206 5.97 -14.62 27.08
N VAL A 207 5.08 -13.96 26.35
CA VAL A 207 4.78 -14.27 24.94
C VAL A 207 5.03 -13.03 24.10
N ASP A 208 5.81 -13.19 23.04
CA ASP A 208 5.87 -12.20 21.97
C ASP A 208 4.56 -12.21 21.17
N CYS A 209 3.59 -11.42 21.63
CA CYS A 209 2.30 -11.25 20.98
C CYS A 209 2.44 -10.74 19.53
N GLY A 210 3.50 -9.97 19.23
CA GLY A 210 3.77 -9.41 17.91
C GLY A 210 4.04 -10.49 16.86
N ARG A 211 4.53 -11.66 17.27
CA ARG A 211 4.73 -12.82 16.39
C ARG A 211 3.45 -13.25 15.66
N CYS A 212 2.28 -12.98 16.23
CA CYS A 212 0.98 -13.24 15.63
C CYS A 212 0.20 -11.95 15.38
N HIS A 213 0.17 -10.98 16.30
CA HIS A 213 -0.71 -9.81 16.24
C HIS A 213 -0.10 -8.55 15.61
N ALA A 214 1.16 -8.56 15.17
CA ALA A 214 1.79 -7.37 14.56
C ALA A 214 1.10 -6.88 13.26
N PHE A 215 0.23 -7.69 12.64
CA PHE A 215 -0.56 -7.25 11.49
C PHE A 215 -1.76 -6.36 11.88
N THR A 216 -2.09 -6.28 13.17
CA THR A 216 -3.12 -5.40 13.73
C THR A 216 -2.46 -4.40 14.70
N PRO A 217 -1.85 -3.31 14.19
CA PRO A 217 -1.07 -2.40 15.02
C PRO A 217 -1.90 -1.76 16.15
N ASP A 218 -3.18 -1.51 15.90
CA ASP A 218 -4.06 -0.81 16.85
C ASP A 218 -4.73 -1.76 17.86
N TYR A 219 -4.65 -3.08 17.67
CA TYR A 219 -5.42 -4.06 18.43
C TYR A 219 -5.16 -4.00 19.94
N CYS A 220 -3.90 -3.88 20.34
CA CYS A 220 -3.53 -3.77 21.75
C CYS A 220 -3.99 -2.41 22.33
N SER A 221 -3.74 -1.32 21.61
CA SER A 221 -4.10 0.02 22.05
C SER A 221 -5.60 0.23 22.14
N ASP A 222 -6.40 -0.35 21.24
CA ASP A 222 -7.85 -0.19 21.22
C ASP A 222 -8.50 -0.67 22.52
N CYS A 223 -7.97 -1.74 23.11
CA CYS A 223 -8.42 -2.23 24.40
C CYS A 223 -7.79 -1.43 25.56
N HIS A 224 -6.46 -1.23 25.55
CA HIS A 224 -5.76 -0.58 26.66
C HIS A 224 -6.07 0.92 26.82
N ALA A 225 -6.50 1.59 25.76
CA ALA A 225 -6.98 2.97 25.82
C ALA A 225 -8.43 3.08 26.35
N LYS A 226 -9.17 1.96 26.38
CA LYS A 226 -10.59 1.96 26.72
C LYS A 226 -10.81 1.67 28.20
N ARG A 227 -11.29 2.67 28.93
CA ARG A 227 -11.78 2.47 30.30
C ARG A 227 -12.95 1.48 30.31
N PRO A 228 -12.99 0.51 31.24
CA PRO A 228 -14.12 -0.40 31.36
C PRO A 228 -15.44 0.33 31.61
N ALA A 229 -16.55 -0.25 31.13
CA ALA A 229 -17.90 0.32 31.32
C ALA A 229 -18.33 0.43 32.80
N SER A 230 -17.58 -0.19 33.72
CA SER A 230 -17.75 -0.03 35.16
C SER A 230 -17.40 1.37 35.66
N HIS A 231 -16.54 2.12 34.97
CA HIS A 231 -16.11 3.47 35.37
C HIS A 231 -17.18 4.53 35.05
N LYS A 232 -18.27 4.49 35.82
CA LYS A 232 -19.35 5.50 35.79
C LYS A 232 -19.07 6.62 36.79
N ALA A 233 -19.70 7.79 36.60
CA ALA A 233 -19.47 8.97 37.43
C ALA A 233 -19.69 8.73 38.94
N ASN A 234 -20.65 7.87 39.30
CA ASN A 234 -20.96 7.49 40.68
C ASN A 234 -20.26 6.19 41.15
N TRP A 235 -19.15 5.81 40.53
CA TRP A 235 -18.45 4.54 40.80
C TRP A 235 -18.23 4.26 42.28
N LYS A 236 -17.76 5.25 43.07
CA LYS A 236 -17.50 5.07 44.51
C LYS A 236 -18.72 4.56 45.27
N GLN A 237 -19.93 4.94 44.87
CA GLN A 237 -21.19 4.55 45.53
C GLN A 237 -21.68 3.15 45.12
N GLY A 238 -21.35 2.70 43.90
CA GLY A 238 -21.92 1.47 43.32
C GLY A 238 -20.95 0.30 43.12
N HIS A 239 -19.64 0.53 43.28
CA HIS A 239 -18.63 -0.46 42.89
C HIS A 239 -18.61 -1.73 43.73
N ALA A 240 -19.05 -1.67 45.00
CA ALA A 240 -19.10 -2.83 45.88
C ALA A 240 -19.99 -3.95 45.31
N ALA A 241 -21.12 -3.61 44.68
CA ALA A 241 -21.99 -4.59 44.02
C ALA A 241 -21.28 -5.27 42.85
N ALA A 242 -20.53 -4.52 42.04
CA ALA A 242 -19.76 -5.07 40.93
C ALA A 242 -18.62 -5.98 41.41
N ALA A 243 -17.90 -5.56 42.47
CA ALA A 243 -16.84 -6.35 43.09
C ALA A 243 -17.37 -7.65 43.72
N LYS A 244 -18.54 -7.62 44.36
CA LYS A 244 -19.18 -8.81 44.93
C LYS A 244 -19.68 -9.78 43.85
N ALA A 245 -20.24 -9.24 42.76
CA ALA A 245 -20.81 -10.07 41.69
C ALA A 245 -19.74 -10.72 40.79
N ARG A 246 -18.60 -10.05 40.58
CA ARG A 246 -17.59 -10.47 39.58
C ARG A 246 -16.22 -10.78 40.18
N GLY A 247 -16.05 -10.60 41.49
CA GLY A 247 -14.76 -10.65 42.16
C GLY A 247 -13.92 -9.39 41.88
N THR A 248 -12.79 -9.28 42.58
CA THR A 248 -11.87 -8.13 42.48
C THR A 248 -10.77 -8.32 41.46
N LYS A 249 -10.46 -9.57 41.07
CA LYS A 249 -9.30 -9.91 40.24
C LYS A 249 -9.24 -9.11 38.93
N GLY A 250 -10.36 -8.99 38.22
CA GLY A 250 -10.43 -8.21 36.97
C GLY A 250 -10.14 -6.71 37.17
N CYS A 251 -10.44 -6.13 38.33
CA CYS A 251 -10.11 -4.74 38.64
C CYS A 251 -8.60 -4.57 38.83
N LEU A 252 -7.95 -5.56 39.46
CA LEU A 252 -6.52 -5.54 39.79
C LEU A 252 -5.63 -5.67 38.55
N VAL A 253 -6.16 -6.18 37.43
CA VAL A 253 -5.44 -6.24 36.15
C VAL A 253 -5.03 -4.85 35.67
N CYS A 254 -5.85 -3.83 35.91
CA CYS A 254 -5.53 -2.45 35.53
C CYS A 254 -5.03 -1.60 36.71
N HIS A 255 -5.48 -1.90 37.93
CA HIS A 255 -5.31 -1.03 39.09
C HIS A 255 -4.18 -1.43 40.06
N GLY A 256 -3.00 -1.81 39.56
CA GLY A 256 -1.79 -1.89 40.39
C GLY A 256 -1.87 -2.85 41.61
N GLY A 257 -2.78 -3.82 41.60
CA GLY A 257 -2.91 -4.82 42.66
C GLY A 257 -3.65 -4.35 43.93
N ALA A 258 -3.61 -5.18 44.97
CA ALA A 258 -4.45 -5.01 46.18
C ALA A 258 -4.23 -3.68 46.92
N ARG A 259 -3.10 -3.01 46.70
CA ARG A 259 -2.80 -1.68 47.26
C ARG A 259 -3.85 -0.64 46.87
N PHE A 260 -4.37 -0.69 45.65
CA PHE A 260 -5.41 0.23 45.17
C PHE A 260 -6.69 0.16 46.01
N CYS A 261 -7.08 -1.03 46.45
CA CYS A 261 -8.29 -1.19 47.27
C CYS A 261 -8.09 -0.63 48.69
N LYS A 262 -6.88 -0.81 49.25
CA LYS A 262 -6.53 -0.38 50.61
C LYS A 262 -6.54 1.13 50.80
N GLU A 263 -6.36 1.90 49.73
CA GLU A 263 -6.48 3.37 49.79
C GLU A 263 -7.83 3.86 50.30
N CYS A 264 -8.89 3.02 50.25
CA CYS A 264 -10.23 3.38 50.71
C CYS A 264 -10.91 2.35 51.64
N HIS A 265 -10.46 1.09 51.69
CA HIS A 265 -11.18 -0.03 52.33
C HIS A 265 -10.37 -0.74 53.43
N ASP A 266 -9.47 -0.03 54.09
CA ASP A 266 -8.81 -0.54 55.30
C ASP A 266 -9.81 -0.79 56.44
#